data_AF-G5A2V1-F1
#
_entry.id   AF-G5A2V1-F1
#
_cell.length_a   1.000
_cell.length_b   1.000
_cell.length_c   1.000
_cell.angle_alpha   90.00
_cell.angle_beta   90.00
_cell.angle_gamma   90.00
#
_symmetry.space_group_name_H-M   'P 1'
#
loop_
_entity.id
_entity.type
_entity.pdbx_description
1 polymer ?
#
loop_
_entity_poly.entity_id
_entity_poly.type
_entity_poly.pdbx_seq_one_letter_code
_entity_poly.pdbx_strand_id
1 'polypeptide(L)'
;KEGPVCYYCKKPGHLKRDCNKLKKDQGNETPRQLMRDLAFTRKRGYLKHAANLLLDCGATTIYVSRGFGWKNNLRTHVYADRTIKVKLGDNKIGEAVLELVKIKVQLRG
;
A
#
# COMPACT_ATOMS: atom_id res chain seq x y z
N LYS A 1 13.25 -37.13 -7.18
CA LYS A 1 12.24 -36.10 -6.84
C LYS A 1 12.89 -34.76 -7.09
N GLU A 2 12.38 -34.00 -8.06
CA GLU A 2 12.89 -32.66 -8.38
C GLU A 2 12.45 -31.69 -7.26
N GLY A 3 13.40 -30.91 -6.71
CA GLY A 3 13.12 -29.96 -5.64
C GLY A 3 12.27 -28.77 -6.09
N PRO A 4 11.75 -27.94 -5.17
CA PRO A 4 10.93 -26.79 -5.53
C PRO A 4 11.71 -25.81 -6.42
N VAL A 5 11.07 -25.34 -7.50
CA VAL A 5 11.62 -24.35 -8.42
C VAL A 5 10.98 -22.99 -8.16
N CYS A 6 11.82 -21.96 -8.06
CA CYS A 6 11.36 -20.61 -7.82
C CYS A 6 10.71 -20.02 -9.08
N TYR A 7 9.43 -19.68 -9.01
CA TYR A 7 8.69 -19.06 -10.12
C TYR A 7 9.19 -17.66 -10.50
N TYR A 8 9.97 -16.99 -9.66
CA TYR A 8 10.51 -15.65 -9.95
C TYR A 8 11.82 -15.73 -10.75
N CYS A 9 12.82 -16.43 -10.21
CA CYS A 9 14.15 -16.50 -10.82
C CYS A 9 14.40 -17.77 -11.64
N LYS A 10 13.41 -18.68 -11.70
CA LYS A 10 13.46 -19.98 -12.41
C LYS A 10 14.59 -20.91 -11.97
N LYS A 11 15.13 -20.72 -10.76
CA LYS A 11 16.18 -21.58 -10.19
C LYS A 11 15.58 -22.64 -9.25
N PRO A 12 16.07 -23.89 -9.29
CA PRO A 12 15.66 -24.94 -8.35
C PRO A 12 16.20 -24.68 -6.94
N GLY A 13 15.64 -25.37 -5.94
CA GLY A 13 16.09 -25.40 -4.56
C GLY A 13 15.39 -24.43 -3.59
N HIS A 14 14.49 -23.57 -4.07
CA HIS A 14 13.74 -22.63 -3.22
C HIS A 14 12.41 -22.21 -3.88
N LEU A 15 11.48 -21.68 -3.07
CA LEU A 15 10.23 -21.09 -3.56
C LEU A 15 10.35 -19.56 -3.69
N LYS A 16 9.42 -18.93 -4.41
CA LYS A 16 9.41 -17.45 -4.64
C LYS A 16 9.56 -16.65 -3.34
N ARG A 17 8.92 -17.08 -2.26
CA ARG A 17 8.98 -16.44 -0.93
C ARG A 17 10.40 -16.39 -0.33
N ASP A 18 11.24 -17.34 -0.71
CA ASP A 18 12.61 -17.52 -0.21
C ASP A 18 13.65 -17.00 -1.21
N CYS A 19 13.22 -16.28 -2.26
CA CYS A 19 14.11 -15.85 -3.33
C CYS A 19 14.96 -14.63 -2.93
N ASN A 20 16.27 -14.82 -2.82
CA ASN A 20 17.20 -13.74 -2.52
C ASN A 20 17.27 -12.66 -3.62
N LYS A 21 17.00 -13.01 -4.89
CA LYS A 21 16.87 -11.99 -5.96
C LYS A 21 15.70 -11.07 -5.69
N LEU A 22 14.53 -11.64 -5.38
CA LEU A 22 13.32 -10.86 -5.05
C LEU A 22 13.57 -9.90 -3.88
N LYS A 23 14.26 -10.37 -2.83
CA LYS A 23 14.62 -9.51 -1.67
C LYS A 23 15.60 -8.38 -2.03
N LYS A 24 16.50 -8.59 -3.01
CA LYS A 24 17.42 -7.55 -3.50
C LYS A 24 16.72 -6.55 -4.40
N ASP A 25 15.82 -7.00 -5.28
CA ASP A 25 15.04 -6.14 -6.17
C ASP A 25 13.99 -5.31 -5.40
N GLN A 26 13.55 -5.81 -4.25
CA GLN A 26 12.73 -5.08 -3.26
C GLN A 26 13.57 -4.24 -2.29
N GLY A 27 14.89 -4.19 -2.47
CA GLY A 27 15.82 -3.52 -1.57
C GLY A 27 15.76 -2.00 -1.67
N ASN A 28 15.22 -1.37 -0.62
CA ASN A 28 15.38 0.03 -0.23
C ASN A 28 14.76 1.11 -1.14
N GLU A 29 13.45 1.06 -1.34
CA GLU A 29 12.71 2.31 -1.56
C GLU A 29 12.63 3.10 -0.23
N THR A 30 13.67 3.90 0.01
CA THR A 30 13.67 4.83 1.14
C THR A 30 12.55 5.85 0.95
N PRO A 31 11.93 6.37 2.03
CA PRO A 31 10.91 7.41 1.93
C PRO A 31 11.36 8.64 1.12
N ARG A 32 12.68 8.92 1.06
CA ARG A 32 13.27 9.99 0.24
C ARG A 32 13.23 9.70 -1.26
N GLN A 33 13.44 8.46 -1.68
CA GLN A 33 13.37 8.10 -3.09
C GLN A 33 11.93 8.23 -3.60
N LEU A 34 10.96 7.74 -2.81
CA LEU A 34 9.53 7.94 -3.08
C LEU A 34 9.17 9.43 -3.17
N MET A 35 9.67 10.27 -2.25
CA MET A 35 9.47 11.74 -2.30
C MET A 35 10.08 12.38 -3.56
N ARG A 36 11.25 11.91 -4.00
CA ARG A 36 11.95 12.44 -5.18
C ARG A 36 11.22 12.08 -6.48
N ASP A 37 10.71 10.86 -6.59
CA ASP A 37 9.93 10.41 -7.75
C ASP A 37 8.56 11.10 -7.84
N LEU A 38 7.94 11.39 -6.69
CA LEU A 38 6.71 12.20 -6.63
C LEU A 38 6.95 13.64 -7.07
N ALA A 39 8.09 14.24 -6.67
CA ALA A 39 8.48 15.58 -7.11
C ALA A 39 8.79 15.64 -8.62
N PHE A 40 9.40 14.57 -9.19
CA PHE A 40 9.66 14.46 -10.62
C PHE A 40 8.36 14.33 -11.43
N THR A 41 7.38 13.59 -10.92
CA THR A 41 6.06 13.40 -11.57
C THR A 41 5.25 14.70 -11.66
N ARG A 42 5.40 15.61 -10.68
CA ARG A 42 4.76 16.95 -10.68
C ARG A 42 5.11 17.82 -11.90
N LYS A 43 6.29 17.63 -12.52
CA LYS A 43 6.74 18.46 -13.66
C LYS A 43 6.12 18.09 -15.02
N ARG A 44 5.51 16.90 -15.18
CA ARG A 44 5.06 16.40 -16.49
C ARG A 44 3.55 16.36 -16.71
N GLY A 45 2.72 16.86 -15.79
CA GLY A 45 1.30 17.10 -16.07
C GLY A 45 0.43 15.86 -16.40
N TYR A 46 0.90 14.63 -16.11
CA TYR A 46 0.13 13.41 -16.29
C TYR A 46 -0.41 12.90 -14.94
N LEU A 47 -1.63 13.30 -14.57
CA LEU A 47 -2.39 12.75 -13.45
C LEU A 47 -3.28 11.60 -13.96
N LYS A 48 -2.72 10.39 -14.02
CA LYS A 48 -3.49 9.14 -14.17
C LYS A 48 -3.14 8.22 -13.00
N HIS A 49 -3.89 8.29 -11.90
CA HIS A 49 -3.80 7.28 -10.85
C HIS A 49 -5.18 6.70 -10.58
N ALA A 50 -5.49 5.60 -11.26
CA ALA A 50 -6.57 4.69 -10.91
C ALA A 50 -6.08 3.84 -9.73
N ALA A 51 -6.69 4.01 -8.56
CA ALA A 51 -6.49 3.07 -7.46
C ALA A 51 -7.41 1.87 -7.69
N ASN A 52 -6.84 0.68 -7.87
CA ASN A 52 -7.61 -0.55 -7.90
C ASN A 52 -7.87 -0.98 -6.46
N LEU A 53 -9.11 -0.80 -6.01
CA LEU A 53 -9.54 -1.25 -4.69
C LEU A 53 -10.27 -2.59 -4.85
N LEU A 54 -9.83 -3.60 -4.11
CA LEU A 54 -10.58 -4.86 -4.00
C LEU A 54 -11.78 -4.61 -3.08
N LEU A 55 -12.98 -4.75 -3.62
CA LEU A 55 -14.20 -4.76 -2.82
C LEU A 55 -14.37 -6.17 -2.26
N ASP A 56 -14.03 -6.33 -0.98
CA ASP A 56 -14.22 -7.58 -0.23
C ASP A 56 -15.44 -7.45 0.68
N CYS A 57 -16.33 -8.44 0.67
CA CYS A 57 -17.49 -8.50 1.56
C CYS A 57 -17.12 -8.88 3.00
N GLY A 58 -15.89 -9.34 3.24
CA GLY A 58 -15.36 -9.64 4.57
C GLY A 58 -14.79 -8.44 5.34
N ALA A 59 -14.61 -7.28 4.70
CA ALA A 59 -13.94 -6.11 5.29
C ALA A 59 -14.89 -4.92 5.46
N THR A 60 -15.08 -4.46 6.71
CA THR A 60 -15.92 -3.28 7.01
C THR A 60 -15.17 -1.95 6.83
N THR A 61 -13.84 -1.96 6.97
CA THR A 61 -12.99 -0.76 6.91
C THR A 61 -11.68 -1.05 6.19
N ILE A 62 -11.26 -0.17 5.30
CA ILE A 62 -9.97 -0.22 4.61
C ILE A 62 -9.08 0.91 5.13
N TYR A 63 -7.89 0.56 5.59
CA TYR A 63 -6.89 1.53 6.05
C TYR A 63 -5.93 1.87 4.91
N VAL A 64 -5.72 3.15 4.66
CA VAL A 64 -4.76 3.65 3.68
C VAL A 64 -3.80 4.64 4.34
N SER A 65 -2.61 4.80 3.78
CA SER A 65 -1.66 5.78 4.30
C SER A 65 -2.16 7.22 4.10
N ARG A 66 -1.81 8.13 5.01
CA ARG A 66 -2.11 9.57 4.87
C ARG A 66 -1.58 10.14 3.54
N GLY A 67 -0.39 9.69 3.12
CA GLY A 67 0.21 10.05 1.84
C GLY A 67 -0.63 9.59 0.63
N PHE A 68 -1.28 8.42 0.70
CA PHE A 68 -2.21 7.97 -0.34
C PHE A 68 -3.45 8.88 -0.41
N GLY A 69 -4.03 9.26 0.72
CA GLY A 69 -5.16 10.18 0.77
C GLY A 69 -4.86 11.52 0.10
N TRP A 70 -3.71 12.11 0.45
CA TRP A 70 -3.22 13.35 -0.18
C TRP A 70 -3.02 13.20 -1.68
N LYS A 71 -2.31 12.15 -2.11
CA LYS A 71 -1.99 11.92 -3.54
C LYS A 71 -3.24 11.77 -4.42
N ASN A 72 -4.33 11.25 -3.86
CA ASN A 72 -5.58 11.02 -4.57
C ASN A 72 -6.64 12.11 -4.32
N ASN A 73 -6.27 13.23 -3.70
CA ASN A 73 -7.18 14.34 -3.36
C ASN A 73 -8.43 13.87 -2.60
N LEU A 74 -8.32 12.84 -1.76
CA LEU A 74 -9.43 12.37 -0.96
C LEU A 74 -9.69 13.36 0.17
N ARG A 75 -10.91 13.93 0.20
CA ARG A 75 -11.34 14.75 1.34
C ARG A 75 -11.60 13.85 2.54
N THR A 76 -10.71 13.94 3.52
CA THR A 76 -10.83 13.29 4.83
C THR A 76 -11.52 14.21 5.83
N HIS A 77 -12.37 13.64 6.68
CA HIS A 77 -12.78 14.28 7.93
C HIS A 77 -11.84 13.83 9.06
N VAL A 78 -11.25 14.79 9.77
CA VAL A 78 -10.33 14.55 10.88
C VAL A 78 -11.12 14.62 12.20
N TYR A 79 -10.99 13.62 13.05
CA TYR A 79 -11.56 13.60 14.39
C TYR A 79 -10.43 13.76 15.41
N ALA A 80 -10.10 15.00 15.76
CA ALA A 80 -8.93 15.32 16.59
C ALA A 80 -9.01 14.73 18.01
N ASP A 81 -10.22 14.46 18.49
CA ASP A 81 -10.53 13.85 19.79
C ASP A 81 -10.48 12.30 19.76
N ARG A 82 -10.25 11.69 18.60
CA ARG A 82 -10.30 10.24 18.41
C ARG A 82 -9.00 9.71 17.81
N THR A 83 -8.48 8.63 18.41
CA THR A 83 -7.32 7.91 17.91
C THR A 83 -7.69 6.48 17.52
N ILE A 84 -7.07 5.99 16.45
CA ILE A 84 -7.09 4.58 16.06
C ILE A 84 -5.81 3.92 16.54
N LYS A 85 -5.95 2.73 17.13
CA LYS A 85 -4.83 1.85 17.48
C LYS A 85 -4.80 0.70 16.49
N VAL A 86 -3.70 0.57 15.78
CA VAL A 86 -3.50 -0.49 14.78
C VAL A 86 -2.36 -1.38 15.25
N LYS A 87 -2.63 -2.69 15.38
CA LYS A 87 -1.56 -3.66 15.59
C LYS A 87 -0.76 -3.79 14.30
N LEU A 88 0.49 -3.39 14.37
CA LEU A 88 1.50 -3.58 13.35
C LEU A 88 2.14 -4.97 13.52
N GLY A 89 2.97 -5.40 12.57
CA GLY A 89 3.80 -6.58 12.74
C GLY A 89 4.64 -6.49 14.03
N ASP A 90 5.02 -7.65 14.57
CA ASP A 90 5.79 -7.79 15.82
C ASP A 90 5.05 -7.36 17.11
N ASN A 91 3.71 -7.41 17.13
CA ASN A 91 2.87 -6.97 18.26
C ASN A 91 3.02 -5.49 18.63
N LYS A 92 3.63 -4.68 17.77
CA LYS A 92 3.74 -3.23 17.96
C LYS A 92 2.37 -2.59 17.74
N ILE A 93 2.01 -1.61 18.55
CA ILE A 93 0.78 -0.84 18.37
C ILE A 93 1.16 0.54 17.85
N GLY A 94 0.65 0.90 16.68
CA GLY A 94 0.71 2.27 16.17
C GLY A 94 -0.57 3.02 16.53
N GLU A 95 -0.44 4.25 17.02
CA GLU A 95 -1.56 5.14 17.26
C GLU A 95 -1.56 6.26 16.21
N ALA A 96 -2.73 6.59 15.67
CA ALA A 96 -2.91 7.69 14.74
C ALA A 96 -4.23 8.41 15.02
N VAL A 97 -4.28 9.72 14.75
CA VAL A 97 -5.55 10.49 14.75
C VAL A 97 -6.48 9.87 13.70
N LEU A 98 -7.76 9.71 14.07
CA LEU A 98 -8.76 9.15 13.18
C LEU A 98 -9.07 10.12 12.04
N GLU A 99 -8.74 9.71 10.81
CA GLU A 99 -9.12 10.40 9.59
C GLU A 99 -9.96 9.46 8.71
N LEU A 100 -11.18 9.88 8.37
CA LEU A 100 -12.12 9.06 7.61
C LEU A 100 -12.48 9.69 6.26
N VAL A 101 -12.53 8.85 5.23
CA VAL A 101 -13.10 9.20 3.92
C VAL A 101 -14.31 8.31 3.70
N LYS A 102 -15.48 8.91 3.44
CA LYS A 102 -16.67 8.14 3.04
C LYS A 102 -16.76 8.13 1.52
N ILE A 103 -16.54 6.95 0.94
CA ILE A 103 -16.67 6.74 -0.51
C ILE A 103 -18.04 6.11 -0.76
N LYS A 104 -18.83 6.68 -1.68
CA LYS A 104 -20.04 6.06 -2.20
C LYS A 104 -19.69 5.38 -3.52
N VAL A 105 -19.90 4.06 -3.61
CA VAL A 105 -19.74 3.30 -4.85
C VAL A 105 -21.13 3.06 -5.43
N GLN A 106 -21.34 3.47 -6.67
CA GLN A 106 -22.56 3.17 -7.42
C GLN A 106 -22.23 2.14 -8.49
N LEU A 107 -22.82 0.95 -8.39
CA LEU A 107 -22.71 -0.08 -9.41
C LEU A 107 -23.82 0.14 -10.44
N ARG A 108 -23.45 0.16 -11.72
CA ARG A 108 -24.41 0.11 -12.83
C ARG A 108 -24.43 -1.33 -13.35
N GLY A 109 -25.60 -1.95 -13.29
CA GLY A 109 -25.88 -3.23 -13.94
C GLY A 109 -26.13 -3.05 -15.43
#